data_AF-A0A2J6SI27-F1
#
_entry.id   AF-A0A2J6SI27-F1
#
_cell.length_a   1.000
_cell.length_b   1.000
_cell.length_c   1.000
_cell.angle_alpha   90.00
_cell.angle_beta   90.00
_cell.angle_gamma   90.00
#
_symmetry.space_group_name_H-M   'P 1'
#
loop_
_entity.id
_entity.type
_entity.pdbx_description
1 polymer ?
#
loop_
_entity_poly.entity_id
_entity_poly.type
_entity_poly.pdbx_seq_one_letter_code
_entity_poly.pdbx_strand_id
1 'polypeptide(L)'
;MDPEDPYSLRASKREDGDNNKRRSILKVPSHGKARRVKKYYNRQNALIDAYLKSGEEEAAEVEDTLQNGWKVKLAVNGSFSVNFFLFIIQIYAAVSTGSLSLFGTAADAFMDLVSSIVMLITSRLAAKPNIRKFPVGRKRVETVGIILFCALMTTVAAELIIESARALAAGPKNEDDLKLIPLLFVGIAIFSKSIMFVYCFLIRRYPAGGIFMLDHRNDIFVNVFGLIMSIIGTKFKKVWFLDPIGAICIACLILFSWASTAFEHMWFLVGKSAPQDFLNKLVYVSVTHDSRIQKIDTARAYHAGDKYYVEVDIIMGQEEKLKVTHDVAERLQRKLEGLADVERAFVHVDYDEIHDVSEEHKPLYEPEEPKAPLVERVREKLRFKSRIEAVSSV
;
A
#
# COMPACT_ATOMS: atom_id res chain seq x y z
N MET A 1 2.53 20.71 -34.23
CA MET A 1 2.47 20.23 -32.83
C MET A 1 2.89 18.77 -32.85
N ASP A 2 3.71 18.36 -31.89
CA ASP A 2 4.05 16.93 -31.69
C ASP A 2 2.78 16.22 -31.21
N PRO A 3 2.26 15.20 -31.92
CA PRO A 3 1.08 14.45 -31.50
C PRO A 3 1.26 13.78 -30.13
N GLU A 4 2.49 13.46 -29.75
CA GLU A 4 2.82 12.83 -28.47
C GLU A 4 3.02 13.85 -27.33
N ASP A 5 3.17 15.14 -27.65
CA ASP A 5 3.33 16.20 -26.67
C ASP A 5 2.62 17.49 -27.11
N PRO A 6 1.27 17.52 -27.08
CA PRO A 6 0.48 18.64 -27.58
C PRO A 6 0.79 19.95 -26.86
N TYR A 7 1.17 19.84 -25.58
CA TYR A 7 1.48 20.97 -24.69
C TYR A 7 2.98 21.27 -24.57
N SER A 8 3.83 20.58 -25.33
CA SER A 8 5.29 20.77 -25.30
C SER A 8 5.89 20.66 -23.88
N LEU A 9 5.36 19.73 -23.08
CA LEU A 9 5.83 19.42 -21.73
C LEU A 9 7.29 18.97 -21.71
N ARG A 10 7.77 18.30 -22.77
CA ARG A 10 9.19 17.91 -22.92
C ARG A 10 10.12 19.12 -22.80
N ALA A 11 9.73 20.27 -23.36
CA ALA A 11 10.49 21.51 -23.26
C ALA A 11 10.48 22.14 -21.86
N SER A 12 9.51 21.75 -21.02
CA SER A 12 9.43 22.20 -19.63
C SER A 12 10.31 21.37 -18.67
N LYS A 13 10.89 20.26 -19.12
CA LYS A 13 11.80 19.44 -18.31
C LYS A 13 13.05 20.24 -17.93
N ARG A 14 13.49 20.07 -16.68
CA ARG A 14 14.68 20.76 -16.14
C ARG A 14 15.78 19.76 -15.81
N GLU A 15 16.86 19.79 -16.58
CA GLU A 15 18.03 18.94 -16.32
C GLU A 15 18.96 19.52 -15.24
N ASP A 16 19.74 18.64 -14.60
CA ASP A 16 20.66 19.02 -13.53
C ASP A 16 21.72 20.05 -13.97
N GLY A 17 22.10 20.10 -15.26
CA GLY A 17 23.04 21.08 -15.82
C GLY A 17 22.50 22.51 -15.88
N ASP A 18 21.20 22.67 -16.07
CA ASP A 18 20.51 23.97 -16.19
C ASP A 18 20.39 24.67 -14.83
N ASN A 19 20.28 23.87 -13.76
CA ASN A 19 20.33 24.33 -12.37
C ASN A 19 21.71 24.90 -11.98
N ASN A 20 22.80 24.41 -12.58
CA ASN A 20 24.15 24.90 -12.29
C ASN A 20 24.42 26.26 -12.96
N LYS A 21 23.89 26.48 -14.18
CA LYS A 21 23.92 27.80 -14.86
C LYS A 21 23.11 28.87 -14.15
N ARG A 22 22.06 28.51 -13.41
CA ARG A 22 21.26 29.47 -12.62
C ARG A 22 21.78 29.68 -11.20
N ARG A 23 22.51 28.72 -10.62
CA ARG A 23 23.22 28.89 -9.35
C ARG A 23 24.27 30.00 -9.39
N SER A 24 24.82 30.32 -10.57
CA SER A 24 25.71 31.47 -10.75
C SER A 24 24.96 32.80 -10.87
N ILE A 25 23.66 32.79 -11.23
CA ILE A 25 22.84 33.99 -11.48
C ILE A 25 22.00 34.37 -10.25
N LEU A 26 21.53 33.39 -9.47
CA LEU A 26 20.79 33.58 -8.22
C LEU A 26 21.75 33.43 -7.05
N LYS A 27 21.88 34.48 -6.21
CA LYS A 27 22.61 34.45 -4.92
C LYS A 27 22.41 33.09 -4.23
N VAL A 28 23.52 32.39 -4.01
CA VAL A 28 23.57 30.97 -3.60
C VAL A 28 22.55 30.68 -2.49
N PRO A 29 21.48 29.90 -2.78
CA PRO A 29 20.56 29.49 -1.73
C PRO A 29 21.29 28.54 -0.78
N SER A 30 21.04 28.66 0.53
CA SER A 30 21.54 27.72 1.54
C SER A 30 21.35 26.26 1.09
N HIS A 31 22.29 25.36 1.44
CA HIS A 31 22.30 23.96 1.01
C HIS A 31 20.93 23.26 1.12
N GLY A 32 20.14 23.58 2.15
CA GLY A 32 18.79 23.03 2.35
C GLY A 32 17.77 23.49 1.31
N LYS A 33 17.83 24.75 0.86
CA LYS A 33 16.96 25.29 -0.19
C LYS A 33 17.29 24.68 -1.55
N ALA A 34 18.58 24.49 -1.87
CA ALA A 34 19.00 23.84 -3.12
C ALA A 34 18.50 22.38 -3.23
N ARG A 35 18.56 21.60 -2.13
CA ARG A 35 18.04 20.23 -2.10
C ARG A 35 16.52 20.17 -2.31
N ARG A 36 15.77 21.11 -1.73
CA ARG A 36 14.30 21.21 -1.92
C ARG A 36 13.95 21.55 -3.38
N VAL A 37 14.65 22.50 -3.97
CA VAL A 37 14.46 22.88 -5.39
C VAL A 37 14.79 21.72 -6.33
N LYS A 38 15.90 21.00 -6.08
CA LYS A 38 16.24 19.80 -6.86
C LYS A 38 15.15 18.73 -6.73
N LYS A 39 14.67 18.45 -5.52
CA LYS A 39 13.58 17.49 -5.29
C LYS A 39 12.30 17.89 -6.04
N TYR A 40 11.98 19.18 -6.08
CA TYR A 40 10.82 19.70 -6.81
C TYR A 40 10.94 19.45 -8.32
N TYR A 41 12.05 19.83 -8.96
CA TYR A 41 12.24 19.61 -10.39
C TYR A 41 12.32 18.13 -10.75
N ASN A 42 12.94 17.30 -9.91
CA ASN A 42 12.93 15.85 -10.11
C ASN A 42 11.51 15.28 -10.08
N ARG A 43 10.66 15.73 -9.15
CA ARG A 43 9.24 15.33 -9.12
C ARG A 43 8.48 15.85 -10.34
N GLN A 44 8.70 17.10 -10.74
CA GLN A 44 8.08 17.66 -11.94
C GLN A 44 8.46 16.90 -13.21
N ASN A 45 9.75 16.60 -13.40
CA ASN A 45 10.23 15.83 -14.54
C ASN A 45 9.63 14.41 -14.55
N ALA A 46 9.52 13.77 -13.37
CA ALA A 46 8.90 12.46 -13.25
C ALA A 46 7.40 12.49 -13.62
N LEU A 47 6.68 13.55 -13.26
CA LEU A 47 5.28 13.74 -13.67
C LEU A 47 5.16 13.94 -15.18
N ILE A 48 6.02 14.77 -15.77
CA ILE A 48 6.05 14.97 -17.23
C ILE A 48 6.33 13.63 -17.94
N ASP A 49 7.31 12.86 -17.46
CA ASP A 49 7.61 11.54 -18.02
C ASP A 49 6.43 10.57 -17.88
N ALA A 50 5.71 10.59 -16.75
CA ALA A 50 4.52 9.77 -16.55
C ALA A 50 3.35 10.15 -17.47
N TYR A 51 3.20 11.44 -17.80
CA TYR A 51 2.14 11.90 -18.71
C TYR A 51 2.43 11.48 -20.15
N LEU A 52 3.67 11.67 -20.59
CA LEU A 52 4.09 11.37 -21.96
C LEU A 52 4.18 9.86 -22.25
N LYS A 53 4.54 9.05 -21.24
CA LYS A 53 4.64 7.58 -21.38
C LYS A 53 3.32 6.85 -21.18
N SER A 54 2.23 7.55 -20.89
CA SER A 54 0.92 6.96 -20.60
C SER A 54 0.44 5.97 -21.67
N GLY A 55 0.74 6.21 -22.96
CA GLY A 55 0.37 5.32 -24.07
C GLY A 55 1.19 4.03 -24.19
N GLU A 56 2.35 3.94 -23.55
CA GLU A 56 3.24 2.76 -23.57
C GLU A 56 3.08 1.88 -22.31
N GLU A 57 2.28 2.32 -21.34
CA GLU A 57 2.17 1.65 -20.03
C GLU A 57 1.55 0.27 -20.12
N GLU A 58 0.51 0.09 -20.93
CA GLU A 58 -0.11 -1.23 -21.15
C GLU A 58 0.91 -2.23 -21.70
N ALA A 59 1.65 -1.83 -22.74
CA ALA A 59 2.67 -2.67 -23.36
C ALA A 59 3.80 -2.98 -22.37
N ALA A 60 4.22 -2.02 -21.56
CA ALA A 60 5.21 -2.22 -20.51
C ALA A 60 4.71 -3.14 -19.39
N GLU A 61 3.43 -3.07 -19.00
CA GLU A 61 2.84 -3.96 -17.99
C GLU A 61 2.68 -5.39 -18.53
N VAL A 62 2.28 -5.55 -19.79
CA VAL A 62 2.20 -6.86 -20.46
C VAL A 62 3.59 -7.48 -20.53
N GLU A 63 4.60 -6.74 -20.98
CA GLU A 63 5.99 -7.21 -21.04
C GLU A 63 6.53 -7.57 -19.64
N ASP A 64 6.27 -6.72 -18.64
CA ASP A 64 6.65 -6.98 -17.25
C ASP A 64 5.97 -8.25 -16.71
N THR A 65 4.69 -8.45 -17.03
CA THR A 65 3.94 -9.65 -16.62
C THR A 65 4.49 -10.91 -17.29
N LEU A 66 4.89 -10.83 -18.56
CA LEU A 66 5.51 -11.94 -19.29
C LEU A 66 6.91 -12.27 -18.73
N GLN A 67 7.73 -11.27 -18.45
CA GLN A 67 9.09 -11.45 -17.97
C GLN A 67 9.17 -11.83 -16.48
N ASN A 68 8.32 -11.23 -15.64
CA ASN A 68 8.41 -11.30 -14.18
C ASN A 68 7.26 -12.09 -13.53
N GLY A 69 6.20 -12.46 -14.27
CA GLY A 69 5.07 -13.20 -13.71
C GLY A 69 5.44 -14.55 -13.09
N TRP A 70 6.45 -15.23 -13.63
CA TRP A 70 6.97 -16.46 -13.03
C TRP A 70 7.74 -16.20 -11.73
N LYS A 71 8.43 -15.05 -11.61
CA LYS A 71 9.16 -14.66 -10.38
C LYS A 71 8.19 -14.40 -9.23
N VAL A 72 7.04 -13.77 -9.52
CA VAL A 72 5.96 -13.56 -8.54
C VAL A 72 5.37 -14.88 -8.09
N LYS A 73 5.06 -15.78 -9.02
CA LYS A 73 4.60 -17.14 -8.69
C LYS A 73 5.62 -17.92 -7.86
N LEU A 74 6.91 -17.77 -8.19
CA LEU A 74 8.00 -18.38 -7.45
C LEU A 74 8.11 -17.82 -6.02
N ALA A 75 7.91 -16.52 -5.80
CA ALA A 75 7.86 -15.97 -4.45
C ALA A 75 6.70 -16.52 -3.64
N VAL A 76 5.48 -16.44 -4.18
CA VAL A 76 4.29 -16.90 -3.45
C VAL A 76 4.40 -18.38 -3.11
N ASN A 77 4.77 -19.22 -4.08
CA ASN A 77 4.93 -20.66 -3.84
C ASN A 77 6.18 -20.98 -3.01
N GLY A 78 7.24 -20.19 -3.13
CA GLY A 78 8.50 -20.34 -2.39
C GLY A 78 8.34 -20.00 -0.92
N SER A 79 7.75 -18.84 -0.61
CA SER A 79 7.36 -18.43 0.75
C SER A 79 6.45 -19.47 1.40
N PHE A 80 5.44 -19.96 0.67
CA PHE A 80 4.59 -21.06 1.15
C PHE A 80 5.40 -22.33 1.45
N SER A 81 6.31 -22.73 0.55
CA SER A 81 7.12 -23.94 0.74
C SER A 81 8.03 -23.81 1.95
N VAL A 82 8.67 -22.64 2.16
CA VAL A 82 9.50 -22.37 3.33
C VAL A 82 8.68 -22.45 4.62
N ASN A 83 7.52 -21.78 4.66
CA ASN A 83 6.64 -21.82 5.83
C ASN A 83 6.15 -23.26 6.12
N PHE A 84 5.85 -24.04 5.08
CA PHE A 84 5.46 -25.45 5.20
C PHE A 84 6.59 -26.32 5.79
N PHE A 85 7.81 -26.21 5.27
CA PHE A 85 8.94 -27.00 5.79
C PHE A 85 9.34 -26.56 7.20
N LEU A 86 9.30 -25.26 7.51
CA LEU A 86 9.55 -24.75 8.85
C LEU A 86 8.55 -25.30 9.86
N PHE A 87 7.27 -25.32 9.50
CA PHE A 87 6.23 -25.91 10.33
C PHE A 87 6.50 -27.40 10.64
N ILE A 88 6.84 -28.21 9.62
CA ILE A 88 7.18 -29.63 9.82
C ILE A 88 8.38 -29.79 10.77
N ILE A 89 9.43 -29.01 10.53
CA ILE A 89 10.65 -29.05 11.35
C ILE A 89 10.35 -28.69 12.80
N GLN A 90 9.55 -27.65 13.04
CA GLN A 90 9.25 -27.19 14.39
C GLN A 90 8.28 -28.11 15.13
N ILE A 91 7.28 -28.68 14.46
CA ILE A 91 6.44 -29.73 15.06
C ILE A 91 7.29 -30.94 15.45
N TYR A 92 8.17 -31.39 14.55
CA TYR A 92 9.04 -32.52 14.84
C TYR A 92 9.94 -32.22 16.04
N ALA A 93 10.53 -31.02 16.10
CA ALA A 93 11.32 -30.55 17.23
C ALA A 93 10.51 -30.52 18.53
N ALA A 94 9.28 -29.99 18.51
CA ALA A 94 8.41 -29.91 19.69
C ALA A 94 8.04 -31.29 20.24
N VAL A 95 7.64 -32.23 19.36
CA VAL A 95 7.24 -33.59 19.75
C VAL A 95 8.43 -34.41 20.24
N SER A 96 9.56 -34.35 19.54
CA SER A 96 10.76 -35.13 19.90
C SER A 96 11.41 -34.69 21.21
N THR A 97 11.39 -33.39 21.51
CA THR A 97 11.97 -32.84 22.74
C THR A 97 10.98 -32.79 23.91
N GLY A 98 9.67 -32.86 23.63
CA GLY A 98 8.60 -32.68 24.61
C GLY A 98 8.61 -31.30 25.28
N SER A 99 9.29 -30.32 24.68
CA SER A 99 9.48 -29.00 25.30
C SER A 99 8.28 -28.08 25.05
N LEU A 100 7.70 -27.55 26.13
CA LEU A 100 6.61 -26.58 26.07
C LEU A 100 6.98 -25.31 25.29
N SER A 101 8.23 -24.85 25.33
CA SER A 101 8.65 -23.67 24.56
C SER A 101 8.69 -23.93 23.06
N LEU A 102 9.05 -25.15 22.65
CA LEU A 102 9.07 -25.53 21.23
C LEU A 102 7.66 -25.73 20.67
N PHE A 103 6.70 -26.15 21.49
CA PHE A 103 5.29 -26.17 21.10
C PHE A 103 4.75 -24.76 20.80
N GLY A 104 5.19 -23.73 21.55
CA GLY A 104 4.88 -22.33 21.26
C GLY A 104 5.39 -21.92 19.87
N THR A 105 6.67 -22.15 19.58
CA THR A 105 7.23 -21.83 18.26
C THR A 105 6.55 -22.59 17.11
N ALA A 106 6.15 -23.86 17.34
CA ALA A 106 5.44 -24.64 16.34
C ALA A 106 4.01 -24.11 16.07
N ALA A 107 3.35 -23.54 17.07
CA ALA A 107 2.05 -22.86 16.89
C ALA A 107 2.21 -21.58 16.05
N ASP A 108 3.30 -20.83 16.23
CA ASP A 108 3.60 -19.66 15.39
C ASP A 108 3.80 -20.08 13.92
N ALA A 109 4.63 -21.09 13.65
CA ALA A 109 4.82 -21.58 12.28
C ALA A 109 3.55 -22.21 11.68
N PHE A 110 2.65 -22.75 12.50
CA PHE A 110 1.33 -23.17 12.04
C PHE A 110 0.52 -21.99 11.52
N MET A 111 0.48 -20.88 12.27
CA MET A 111 -0.25 -19.68 11.89
C MET A 111 0.34 -19.04 10.63
N ASP A 112 1.67 -19.01 10.48
CA ASP A 112 2.35 -18.60 9.25
C ASP A 112 1.96 -19.47 8.05
N LEU A 113 1.82 -20.78 8.25
CA LEU A 113 1.39 -21.70 7.20
C LEU A 113 -0.07 -21.43 6.81
N VAL A 114 -0.96 -21.29 7.79
CA VAL A 114 -2.39 -21.02 7.54
C VAL A 114 -2.55 -19.68 6.81
N SER A 115 -1.86 -18.64 7.24
CA SER A 115 -1.92 -17.31 6.61
C SER A 115 -1.38 -17.38 5.17
N SER A 116 -0.30 -18.13 4.92
CA SER A 116 0.23 -18.39 3.58
C SER A 116 -0.75 -19.15 2.67
N ILE A 117 -1.47 -20.14 3.20
CA ILE A 117 -2.52 -20.87 2.48
C ILE A 117 -3.63 -19.92 2.06
N VAL A 118 -4.11 -19.08 2.98
CA VAL A 118 -5.14 -18.08 2.71
C VAL A 118 -4.70 -17.19 1.55
N MET A 119 -3.48 -16.65 1.59
CA MET A 119 -2.96 -15.76 0.54
C MET A 119 -2.81 -16.48 -0.81
N LEU A 120 -2.34 -17.72 -0.80
CA LEU A 120 -2.19 -18.53 -2.02
C LEU A 120 -3.54 -18.83 -2.66
N ILE A 121 -4.56 -19.15 -1.86
CA ILE A 121 -5.93 -19.38 -2.34
C ILE A 121 -6.52 -18.09 -2.90
N THR A 122 -6.43 -16.98 -2.16
CA THR A 122 -7.04 -15.70 -2.57
C THR A 122 -6.38 -15.13 -3.81
N SER A 123 -5.05 -15.19 -3.91
CA SER A 123 -4.30 -14.79 -5.11
C SER A 123 -4.69 -15.64 -6.33
N ARG A 124 -4.83 -16.96 -6.16
CA ARG A 124 -5.30 -17.85 -7.24
C ARG A 124 -6.76 -17.59 -7.63
N LEU A 125 -7.62 -17.25 -6.68
CA LEU A 125 -9.02 -16.89 -6.95
C LEU A 125 -9.13 -15.54 -7.65
N ALA A 126 -8.30 -14.57 -7.30
CA ALA A 126 -8.24 -13.25 -7.94
C ALA A 126 -7.69 -13.33 -9.37
N ALA A 127 -6.76 -14.24 -9.64
CA ALA A 127 -6.19 -14.45 -10.97
C ALA A 127 -7.12 -15.19 -11.95
N LYS A 128 -8.15 -15.89 -11.47
CA LYS A 128 -9.08 -16.65 -12.32
C LYS A 128 -10.31 -15.80 -12.70
N PRO A 129 -10.46 -15.41 -13.98
CA PRO A 129 -11.64 -14.66 -14.42
C PRO A 129 -12.88 -15.55 -14.39
N ASN A 130 -13.99 -15.03 -13.86
CA ASN A 130 -15.30 -15.67 -13.97
C ASN A 130 -16.37 -14.59 -14.16
N ILE A 131 -16.56 -14.20 -15.43
CA ILE A 131 -17.41 -13.08 -15.85
C ILE A 131 -18.88 -13.35 -15.48
N ARG A 132 -19.35 -14.60 -15.49
CA ARG A 132 -20.76 -14.93 -15.19
C ARG A 132 -21.16 -14.64 -13.75
N LYS A 133 -20.27 -14.93 -12.79
CA LYS A 133 -20.54 -14.72 -11.36
C LYS A 133 -19.99 -13.39 -10.84
N PHE A 134 -18.91 -12.90 -11.45
CA PHE A 134 -18.22 -11.67 -11.07
C PHE A 134 -17.90 -10.88 -12.35
N PRO A 135 -18.89 -10.14 -12.90
CA PRO A 135 -18.72 -9.41 -14.17
C PRO A 135 -17.66 -8.31 -14.08
N VAL A 136 -17.46 -7.81 -12.86
CA VAL A 136 -16.55 -6.73 -12.50
C VAL A 136 -15.13 -7.25 -12.16
N GLY A 137 -14.91 -8.57 -12.22
CA GLY A 137 -13.64 -9.20 -11.87
C GLY A 137 -13.55 -9.64 -10.40
N ARG A 138 -12.40 -10.20 -10.02
CA ARG A 138 -12.14 -10.74 -8.67
C ARG A 138 -10.93 -10.11 -7.98
N LYS A 139 -10.42 -8.98 -8.48
CA LYS A 139 -9.23 -8.34 -7.90
C LYS A 139 -9.40 -7.94 -6.43
N ARG A 140 -10.61 -7.55 -6.03
CA ARG A 140 -10.96 -7.30 -4.61
C ARG A 140 -10.77 -8.50 -3.67
N VAL A 141 -10.83 -9.73 -4.19
CA VAL A 141 -10.61 -10.95 -3.39
C VAL A 141 -9.18 -11.01 -2.84
N GLU A 142 -8.21 -10.48 -3.59
CA GLU A 142 -6.83 -10.38 -3.12
C GLU A 142 -6.72 -9.46 -1.91
N THR A 143 -7.34 -8.27 -1.96
CA THR A 143 -7.41 -7.33 -0.83
C THR A 143 -8.09 -7.95 0.39
N VAL A 144 -9.19 -8.67 0.21
CA VAL A 144 -9.85 -9.42 1.30
C VAL A 144 -8.92 -10.49 1.88
N GLY A 145 -8.17 -11.18 1.03
CA GLY A 145 -7.16 -12.15 1.47
C GLY A 145 -6.04 -11.53 2.30
N ILE A 146 -5.58 -10.34 1.94
CA ILE A 146 -4.57 -9.60 2.70
C ILE A 146 -5.14 -9.17 4.06
N ILE A 147 -6.39 -8.69 4.11
CA ILE A 147 -7.04 -8.35 5.38
C ILE A 147 -7.14 -9.58 6.30
N LEU A 148 -7.55 -10.73 5.77
CA LEU A 148 -7.63 -11.97 6.54
C LEU A 148 -6.25 -12.43 7.03
N PHE A 149 -5.21 -12.30 6.18
CA PHE A 149 -3.83 -12.56 6.56
C PHE A 149 -3.40 -11.67 7.74
N CYS A 150 -3.61 -10.35 7.64
CA CYS A 150 -3.25 -9.43 8.70
C CYS A 150 -4.02 -9.69 10.00
N ALA A 151 -5.29 -10.11 9.91
CA ALA A 151 -6.08 -10.48 11.08
C ALA A 151 -5.49 -11.68 11.81
N LEU A 152 -5.12 -12.75 11.09
CA LEU A 152 -4.47 -13.93 11.66
C LEU A 152 -3.13 -13.59 12.33
N MET A 153 -2.29 -12.79 11.66
CA MET A 153 -0.99 -12.37 12.22
C MET A 153 -1.14 -11.43 13.42
N THR A 154 -2.21 -10.63 13.46
CA THR A 154 -2.53 -9.80 14.63
C THR A 154 -2.90 -10.66 15.83
N THR A 155 -3.62 -11.77 15.63
CA THR A 155 -3.91 -12.74 16.69
C THR A 155 -2.63 -13.35 17.27
N VAL A 156 -1.70 -13.78 16.41
CA VAL A 156 -0.38 -14.30 16.84
C VAL A 156 0.38 -13.24 17.66
N ALA A 157 0.42 -12.00 17.19
CA ALA A 157 1.08 -10.91 17.93
C ALA A 157 0.42 -10.65 19.29
N ALA A 158 -0.91 -10.74 19.39
CA ALA A 158 -1.63 -10.60 20.65
C ALA A 158 -1.37 -11.78 21.61
N GLU A 159 -1.34 -13.00 21.09
CA GLU A 159 -0.97 -14.21 21.87
C GLU A 159 0.45 -14.09 22.42
N LEU A 160 1.41 -13.63 21.61
CA LEU A 160 2.78 -13.39 22.04
C LEU A 160 2.87 -12.35 23.18
N ILE A 161 2.06 -11.28 23.13
CA ILE A 161 1.98 -10.30 24.23
C ILE A 161 1.44 -10.96 25.50
N ILE A 162 0.37 -11.75 25.38
CA ILE A 162 -0.26 -12.43 26.53
C ILE A 162 0.71 -13.42 27.18
N GLU A 163 1.37 -14.26 26.38
CA GLU A 163 2.34 -15.23 26.88
C GLU A 163 3.57 -14.57 27.51
N SER A 164 4.06 -13.48 26.89
CA SER A 164 5.18 -12.72 27.46
C SER A 164 4.79 -12.01 28.77
N ALA A 165 3.56 -11.50 28.86
CA ALA A 165 3.03 -10.91 30.09
C ALA A 165 2.84 -11.97 31.20
N ARG A 166 2.36 -13.17 30.84
CA ARG A 166 2.29 -14.31 31.76
C ARG A 166 3.67 -14.72 32.25
N ALA A 167 4.65 -14.80 31.36
CA ALA A 167 6.04 -15.12 31.71
C ALA A 167 6.63 -14.07 32.66
N LEU A 168 6.32 -12.78 32.45
CA LEU A 168 6.74 -11.70 33.35
C LEU A 168 6.08 -11.82 34.74
N ALA A 169 4.79 -12.17 34.78
CA ALA A 169 4.02 -12.32 36.01
C ALA A 169 4.38 -13.57 36.82
N ALA A 170 4.77 -14.66 36.14
CA ALA A 170 5.17 -15.92 36.77
C ALA A 170 6.50 -15.81 37.54
N GLY A 171 7.29 -14.75 37.31
CA GLY A 171 8.56 -14.53 37.98
C GLY A 171 9.73 -15.30 37.35
N PRO A 172 10.93 -15.23 37.95
CA PRO A 172 12.11 -15.87 37.41
C PRO A 172 11.93 -17.39 37.40
N LYS A 173 11.90 -17.97 36.22
CA LYS A 173 11.92 -19.43 36.08
C LYS A 173 13.33 -19.94 36.31
N ASN A 174 13.45 -21.02 37.08
CA ASN A 174 14.65 -21.86 37.10
C ASN A 174 14.64 -22.70 35.81
N GLU A 175 14.96 -22.11 34.67
CA GLU A 175 15.06 -22.86 33.42
C GLU A 175 16.50 -23.31 33.17
N ASP A 176 16.60 -24.59 32.78
CA ASP A 176 17.78 -25.29 32.29
C ASP A 176 18.56 -24.45 31.28
N ASP A 177 19.87 -24.68 31.17
CA ASP A 177 20.74 -24.08 30.15
C ASP A 177 20.06 -24.06 28.77
N LEU A 178 20.31 -22.97 28.01
CA LEU A 178 19.90 -22.84 26.60
C LEU A 178 20.24 -24.12 25.85
N LYS A 179 19.23 -24.96 25.61
CA LYS A 179 19.44 -26.21 24.90
C LYS A 179 19.89 -25.84 23.49
N LEU A 180 21.00 -26.42 23.06
CA LEU A 180 21.62 -26.14 21.76
C LEU A 180 20.67 -26.42 20.58
N ILE A 181 19.70 -27.32 20.81
CA ILE A 181 18.71 -27.79 19.85
C ILE A 181 17.70 -26.68 19.45
N PRO A 182 16.94 -26.03 20.37
CA PRO A 182 16.11 -24.86 20.05
C PRO A 182 16.84 -23.74 19.32
N LEU A 183 18.08 -23.44 19.73
CA LEU A 183 18.90 -22.39 19.11
C LEU A 183 19.19 -22.69 17.63
N LEU A 184 19.49 -23.94 17.31
CA LEU A 184 19.76 -24.39 15.95
C LEU A 184 18.51 -24.28 15.06
N PHE A 185 17.33 -24.64 15.59
CA PHE A 185 16.06 -24.51 14.86
C PHE A 185 15.67 -23.05 14.60
N VAL A 186 15.82 -22.16 15.60
CA VAL A 186 15.61 -20.72 15.40
C VAL A 186 16.61 -20.17 14.38
N GLY A 187 17.87 -20.63 14.39
CA GLY A 187 18.86 -20.26 13.38
C GLY A 187 18.47 -20.66 11.95
N ILE A 188 17.94 -21.88 11.75
CA ILE A 188 17.43 -22.34 10.45
C ILE A 188 16.23 -21.51 10.00
N ALA A 189 15.32 -21.17 10.92
CA ALA A 189 14.17 -20.32 10.63
C ALA A 189 14.59 -18.91 10.19
N ILE A 190 15.52 -18.28 10.91
CA ILE A 190 16.07 -16.96 10.56
C ILE A 190 16.76 -17.01 9.18
N PHE A 191 17.57 -18.04 8.93
CA PHE A 191 18.30 -18.15 7.67
C PHE A 191 17.36 -18.33 6.46
N SER A 192 16.41 -19.25 6.56
CA SER A 192 15.44 -19.53 5.49
C SER A 192 14.52 -18.33 5.22
N LYS A 193 13.97 -17.69 6.27
CA LYS A 193 13.17 -16.46 6.14
C LYS A 193 14.00 -15.30 5.58
N SER A 194 15.30 -15.20 5.91
CA SER A 194 16.18 -14.15 5.37
C SER A 194 16.40 -14.27 3.86
N ILE A 195 16.59 -15.48 3.35
CA ILE A 195 16.71 -15.71 1.90
C ILE A 195 15.40 -15.30 1.19
N MET A 196 14.26 -15.71 1.74
CA MET A 196 12.96 -15.33 1.17
C MET A 196 12.69 -13.83 1.29
N PHE A 197 13.07 -13.19 2.40
CA PHE A 197 12.95 -11.74 2.57
C PHE A 197 13.69 -10.98 1.46
N VAL A 198 14.94 -11.36 1.15
CA VAL A 198 15.70 -10.73 0.07
C VAL A 198 15.02 -10.95 -1.28
N TYR A 199 14.52 -12.16 -1.54
CA TYR A 199 13.81 -12.46 -2.78
C TYR A 199 12.51 -11.65 -2.92
N CYS A 200 11.68 -11.63 -1.88
CA CYS A 200 10.42 -10.87 -1.84
C CYS A 200 10.67 -9.35 -1.89
N PHE A 201 11.78 -8.87 -1.32
CA PHE A 201 12.17 -7.46 -1.41
C PHE A 201 12.41 -7.01 -2.85
N LEU A 202 13.00 -7.88 -3.69
CA LEU A 202 13.25 -7.59 -5.11
C LEU A 202 11.95 -7.47 -5.93
N ILE A 203 10.88 -8.13 -5.48
CA ILE A 203 9.58 -8.15 -6.16
C ILE A 203 8.47 -7.41 -5.39
N ARG A 204 8.84 -6.57 -4.41
CA ARG A 204 7.89 -5.84 -3.54
C ARG A 204 6.92 -4.90 -4.27
N ARG A 205 7.13 -4.69 -5.57
CA ARG A 205 6.24 -3.92 -6.44
C ARG A 205 4.87 -4.59 -6.58
N TYR A 206 4.80 -5.92 -6.48
CA TYR A 206 3.55 -6.65 -6.56
C TYR A 206 2.91 -6.81 -5.17
N PRO A 207 1.57 -6.71 -5.04
CA PRO A 207 0.88 -6.73 -3.75
C PRO A 207 1.22 -7.96 -2.90
N ALA A 208 1.06 -9.17 -3.47
CA ALA A 208 1.39 -10.41 -2.77
C ALA A 208 2.86 -10.48 -2.34
N GLY A 209 3.79 -10.02 -3.19
CA GLY A 209 5.23 -10.00 -2.87
C GLY A 209 5.56 -9.02 -1.73
N GLY A 210 4.89 -7.87 -1.71
CA GLY A 210 5.03 -6.87 -0.64
C GLY A 210 4.57 -7.39 0.72
N ILE A 211 3.46 -8.14 0.77
CA ILE A 211 2.96 -8.70 2.04
C ILE A 211 3.85 -9.84 2.54
N PHE A 212 4.28 -10.78 1.68
CA PHE A 212 5.25 -11.81 2.10
C PHE A 212 6.60 -11.23 2.52
N MET A 213 7.06 -10.14 1.87
CA MET A 213 8.23 -9.41 2.34
C MET A 213 8.02 -8.86 3.75
N LEU A 214 6.85 -8.27 4.02
CA LEU A 214 6.52 -7.72 5.34
C LEU A 214 6.46 -8.82 6.41
N ASP A 215 5.86 -9.96 6.08
CA ASP A 215 5.81 -11.16 6.90
C ASP A 215 7.21 -11.64 7.29
N HIS A 216 8.02 -12.01 6.30
CA HIS A 216 9.38 -12.49 6.54
C HIS A 216 10.25 -11.48 7.27
N ARG A 217 10.07 -10.18 7.01
CA ARG A 217 10.76 -9.11 7.74
C ARG A 217 10.39 -9.13 9.21
N ASN A 218 9.10 -9.16 9.52
CA ASN A 218 8.61 -9.15 10.88
C ASN A 218 9.10 -10.40 11.62
N ASP A 219 9.07 -11.58 11.00
CA ASP A 219 9.57 -12.83 11.60
C ASP A 219 11.06 -12.80 11.88
N ILE A 220 11.87 -12.26 10.96
CA ILE A 220 13.31 -12.08 11.19
C ILE A 220 13.53 -11.16 12.40
N PHE A 221 12.78 -10.05 12.49
CA PHE A 221 12.90 -9.14 13.62
C PHE A 221 12.50 -9.80 14.94
N VAL A 222 11.37 -10.54 15.01
CA VAL A 222 10.97 -11.26 16.23
C VAL A 222 12.03 -12.28 16.63
N ASN A 223 12.43 -13.14 15.71
CA ASN A 223 13.33 -14.26 16.00
C ASN A 223 14.73 -13.76 16.39
N VAL A 224 15.28 -12.76 15.69
CA VAL A 224 16.60 -12.19 16.03
C VAL A 224 16.54 -11.43 17.34
N PHE A 225 15.52 -10.59 17.55
CA PHE A 225 15.40 -9.79 18.76
C PHE A 225 15.15 -10.67 19.99
N GLY A 226 14.24 -11.66 19.88
CA GLY A 226 14.00 -12.65 20.92
C GLY A 226 15.24 -13.47 21.23
N LEU A 227 16.01 -13.87 20.21
CA LEU A 227 17.27 -14.58 20.43
C LEU A 227 18.29 -13.73 21.21
N ILE A 228 18.45 -12.45 20.85
CA ILE A 228 19.35 -11.53 21.55
C ILE A 228 18.91 -11.37 23.00
N MET A 229 17.63 -11.16 23.24
CA MET A 229 17.08 -10.97 24.59
C MET A 229 17.21 -12.23 25.44
N SER A 230 16.98 -13.41 24.86
CA SER A 230 17.17 -14.70 25.53
C SER A 230 18.63 -14.96 25.91
N ILE A 231 19.59 -14.65 25.02
CA ILE A 231 21.03 -14.77 25.31
C ILE A 231 21.46 -13.80 26.44
N ILE A 232 20.94 -12.57 26.43
CA ILE A 232 21.26 -11.57 27.46
C ILE A 232 20.64 -12.00 28.81
N GLY A 233 19.38 -12.43 28.82
CA GLY A 233 18.67 -12.86 30.02
C GLY A 233 19.32 -14.07 30.69
N THR A 234 19.87 -14.99 29.89
CA THR A 234 20.56 -16.20 30.39
C THR A 234 21.97 -15.90 30.90
N LYS A 235 22.74 -15.03 30.23
CA LYS A 235 24.06 -14.59 30.70
C LYS A 235 24.00 -13.75 31.97
N PHE A 236 22.96 -12.92 32.11
CA PHE A 236 22.79 -12.03 33.26
C PHE A 236 21.53 -12.41 34.05
N LYS A 237 21.62 -13.43 34.90
CA LYS A 237 20.50 -13.96 35.72
C LYS A 237 19.73 -12.91 36.54
N LYS A 238 20.35 -11.76 36.86
CA LYS A 238 19.69 -10.63 37.55
C LYS A 238 18.69 -9.85 36.67
N VAL A 239 18.70 -10.06 35.36
CA VAL A 239 17.93 -9.30 34.36
C VAL A 239 16.96 -10.20 33.58
N TRP A 240 16.41 -11.24 34.24
CA TRP A 240 15.48 -12.20 33.65
C TRP A 240 14.23 -11.56 33.02
N PHE A 241 13.80 -10.40 33.52
CA PHE A 241 12.63 -9.66 33.04
C PHE A 241 12.85 -9.02 31.66
N LEU A 242 14.10 -8.90 31.19
CA LEU A 242 14.40 -8.23 29.92
C LEU A 242 13.84 -8.98 28.71
N ASP A 243 13.84 -10.31 28.78
CA ASP A 243 13.32 -11.18 27.71
C ASP A 243 11.80 -11.01 27.50
N PRO A 244 10.94 -11.20 28.51
CA PRO A 244 9.50 -10.98 28.35
C PRO A 244 9.13 -9.51 28.08
N ILE A 245 9.85 -8.52 28.66
CA ILE A 245 9.60 -7.10 28.32
C ILE A 245 9.97 -6.82 26.86
N GLY A 246 11.11 -7.34 26.41
CA GLY A 246 11.54 -7.24 25.02
C GLY A 246 10.51 -7.85 24.07
N ALA A 247 10.03 -9.06 24.37
CA ALA A 247 9.01 -9.75 23.60
C ALA A 247 7.69 -8.94 23.52
N ILE A 248 7.25 -8.34 24.62
CA ILE A 248 6.08 -7.43 24.61
C ILE A 248 6.33 -6.21 23.70
N CYS A 249 7.49 -5.56 23.83
CA CYS A 249 7.81 -4.37 23.03
C CYS A 249 7.81 -4.68 21.52
N ILE A 250 8.44 -5.77 21.09
CA ILE A 250 8.49 -6.13 19.66
C ILE A 250 7.11 -6.58 19.16
N ALA A 251 6.35 -7.33 19.96
CA ALA A 251 5.02 -7.78 19.60
C ALA A 251 4.05 -6.61 19.43
N CYS A 252 4.13 -5.56 20.25
CA CYS A 252 3.37 -4.32 20.07
C CYS A 252 3.68 -3.60 18.75
N LEU A 253 4.95 -3.56 18.33
CA LEU A 253 5.33 -2.96 17.05
C LEU A 253 4.76 -3.74 15.86
N ILE A 254 4.76 -5.07 15.96
CA ILE A 254 4.24 -5.96 14.91
C ILE A 254 2.72 -5.90 14.85
N LEU A 255 2.06 -5.91 16.00
CA LEU A 255 0.62 -5.69 16.11
C LEU A 255 0.21 -4.38 15.45
N PHE A 256 0.93 -3.29 15.73
CA PHE A 256 0.68 -2.01 15.07
C PHE A 256 0.93 -2.07 13.56
N SER A 257 2.01 -2.74 13.12
CA SER A 257 2.29 -2.92 11.70
C SER A 257 1.16 -3.65 10.98
N TRP A 258 0.70 -4.79 11.50
CA TRP A 258 -0.36 -5.58 10.88
C TRP A 258 -1.72 -4.90 10.93
N ALA A 259 -2.05 -4.25 12.06
CA ALA A 259 -3.27 -3.46 12.16
C ALA A 259 -3.27 -2.32 11.14
N SER A 260 -2.16 -1.57 11.02
CA SER A 260 -2.03 -0.49 10.02
C SER A 260 -2.21 -1.00 8.60
N THR A 261 -1.57 -2.12 8.24
CA THR A 261 -1.71 -2.74 6.91
C THR A 261 -3.15 -3.21 6.66
N ALA A 262 -3.80 -3.82 7.64
CA ALA A 262 -5.21 -4.22 7.53
C ALA A 262 -6.14 -3.04 7.26
N PHE A 263 -5.96 -1.93 7.99
CA PHE A 263 -6.74 -0.70 7.78
C PHE A 263 -6.48 -0.08 6.41
N GLU A 264 -5.23 -0.07 5.93
CA GLU A 264 -4.91 0.43 4.59
C GLU A 264 -5.63 -0.36 3.49
N HIS A 265 -5.60 -1.70 3.56
CA HIS A 265 -6.32 -2.55 2.61
C HIS A 265 -7.84 -2.45 2.77
N MET A 266 -8.34 -2.18 3.97
CA MET A 266 -9.77 -1.88 4.18
C MET A 266 -10.18 -0.60 3.44
N TRP A 267 -9.36 0.46 3.46
CA TRP A 267 -9.62 1.68 2.69
C TRP A 267 -9.64 1.45 1.17
N PHE A 268 -8.82 0.52 0.68
CA PHE A 268 -8.86 0.12 -0.73
C PHE A 268 -10.17 -0.60 -1.09
N LEU A 269 -10.74 -1.36 -0.16
CA LEU A 269 -12.03 -2.03 -0.36
C LEU A 269 -13.21 -1.06 -0.31
N VAL A 270 -13.11 0.00 0.50
CA VAL A 270 -14.13 1.07 0.62
C VAL A 270 -14.17 1.98 -0.62
N GLY A 271 -13.09 2.03 -1.41
CA GLY A 271 -12.99 2.90 -2.58
C GLY A 271 -12.33 4.24 -2.28
N LYS A 272 -11.22 4.22 -1.53
CA LYS A 272 -10.38 5.42 -1.34
C LYS A 272 -10.00 6.03 -2.70
N SER A 273 -10.05 7.36 -2.78
CA SER A 273 -9.69 8.11 -3.99
C SER A 273 -8.20 7.96 -4.33
N ALA A 274 -7.91 7.92 -5.63
CA ALA A 274 -6.56 7.92 -6.17
C ALA A 274 -5.80 9.20 -5.77
N PRO A 275 -4.46 9.15 -5.69
CA PRO A 275 -3.66 10.35 -5.42
C PRO A 275 -3.84 11.41 -6.52
N GLN A 276 -3.75 12.68 -6.15
CA GLN A 276 -3.93 13.81 -7.07
C GLN A 276 -3.04 13.74 -8.31
N ASP A 277 -1.81 13.24 -8.17
CA ASP A 277 -0.88 13.08 -9.29
C ASP A 277 -1.44 12.15 -10.38
N PHE A 278 -2.16 11.10 -9.97
CA PHE A 278 -2.83 10.17 -10.88
C PHE A 278 -4.08 10.80 -11.52
N LEU A 279 -4.88 11.52 -10.74
CA LEU A 279 -6.04 12.26 -11.26
C LEU A 279 -5.62 13.29 -12.33
N ASN A 280 -4.53 14.03 -12.08
CA ASN A 280 -3.99 14.99 -13.05
C ASN A 280 -3.51 14.30 -14.34
N LYS A 281 -2.95 13.08 -14.22
CA LYS A 281 -2.56 12.27 -15.38
C LYS A 281 -3.79 11.84 -16.19
N LEU A 282 -4.85 11.40 -15.53
CA LEU A 282 -6.11 11.04 -16.21
C LEU A 282 -6.68 12.23 -16.98
N VAL A 283 -6.78 13.40 -16.33
CA VAL A 283 -7.22 14.65 -16.96
C VAL A 283 -6.36 14.98 -18.17
N TYR A 284 -5.03 14.90 -18.05
CA TYR A 284 -4.13 15.15 -19.17
C TYR A 284 -4.38 14.20 -20.34
N VAL A 285 -4.47 12.89 -20.09
CA VAL A 285 -4.70 11.87 -21.12
C VAL A 285 -6.04 12.08 -21.83
N SER A 286 -7.07 12.48 -21.08
CA SER A 286 -8.41 12.75 -21.58
C SER A 286 -8.47 14.03 -22.42
N VAL A 287 -7.91 15.16 -21.97
CA VAL A 287 -7.91 16.42 -22.74
C VAL A 287 -7.10 16.28 -24.02
N THR A 288 -5.99 15.55 -23.99
CA THR A 288 -5.10 15.37 -25.15
C THR A 288 -5.58 14.31 -26.14
N HIS A 289 -6.70 13.63 -25.87
CA HIS A 289 -7.12 12.49 -26.66
C HIS A 289 -7.64 12.87 -28.06
N ASP A 290 -8.56 13.82 -28.15
CA ASP A 290 -9.21 14.23 -29.39
C ASP A 290 -9.60 15.71 -29.30
N SER A 291 -9.43 16.47 -30.39
CA SER A 291 -9.74 17.90 -30.45
C SER A 291 -11.22 18.23 -30.29
N ARG A 292 -12.11 17.23 -30.45
CA ARG A 292 -13.56 17.39 -30.24
C ARG A 292 -13.96 17.46 -28.78
N ILE A 293 -13.07 17.05 -27.86
CA ILE A 293 -13.28 17.16 -26.42
C ILE A 293 -13.08 18.63 -26.06
N GLN A 294 -14.16 19.30 -25.68
CA GLN A 294 -14.13 20.73 -25.37
C GLN A 294 -13.68 20.95 -23.92
N LYS A 295 -14.23 20.15 -23.00
CA LYS A 295 -13.97 20.24 -21.56
C LYS A 295 -14.05 18.86 -20.92
N ILE A 296 -13.46 18.75 -19.73
CA ILE A 296 -13.68 17.64 -18.80
C ILE A 296 -14.49 18.22 -17.65
N ASP A 297 -15.65 17.64 -17.41
CA ASP A 297 -16.49 18.03 -16.28
C ASP A 297 -15.95 17.40 -14.99
N THR A 298 -16.00 16.07 -14.93
CA THR A 298 -15.64 15.29 -13.76
C THR A 298 -14.61 14.24 -14.11
N ALA A 299 -13.59 14.09 -13.26
CA ALA A 299 -12.62 13.00 -13.34
C ALA A 299 -12.42 12.40 -11.94
N ARG A 300 -12.86 11.15 -11.78
CA ARG A 300 -12.77 10.40 -10.53
C ARG A 300 -12.01 9.12 -10.75
N ALA A 301 -11.21 8.76 -9.76
CA ALA A 301 -10.56 7.46 -9.71
C ALA A 301 -10.55 6.97 -8.27
N TYR A 302 -11.01 5.75 -8.05
CA TYR A 302 -11.11 5.16 -6.72
C TYR A 302 -10.69 3.69 -6.75
N HIS A 303 -10.16 3.21 -5.63
CA HIS A 303 -9.67 1.84 -5.53
C HIS A 303 -10.80 0.82 -5.70
N ALA A 304 -10.54 -0.21 -6.50
CA ALA A 304 -11.37 -1.39 -6.69
C ALA A 304 -10.57 -2.65 -6.33
N GLY A 305 -10.02 -2.68 -5.12
CA GLY A 305 -8.95 -3.60 -4.75
C GLY A 305 -7.60 -2.90 -4.94
N ASP A 306 -6.64 -3.55 -5.59
CA ASP A 306 -5.31 -2.97 -5.82
C ASP A 306 -5.29 -1.90 -6.93
N LYS A 307 -6.11 -2.09 -7.98
CA LYS A 307 -6.25 -1.17 -9.13
C LYS A 307 -7.39 -0.17 -8.96
N TYR A 308 -7.49 0.79 -9.88
CA TYR A 308 -8.49 1.85 -9.90
C TYR A 308 -9.64 1.56 -10.86
N TYR A 309 -10.85 1.96 -10.45
CA TYR A 309 -11.91 2.32 -11.39
C TYR A 309 -11.85 3.81 -11.65
N VAL A 310 -11.99 4.14 -12.92
CA VAL A 310 -11.89 5.50 -13.43
C VAL A 310 -13.23 5.87 -14.04
N GLU A 311 -13.74 7.04 -13.67
CA GLU A 311 -14.94 7.65 -14.23
C GLU A 311 -14.53 9.03 -14.75
N VAL A 312 -14.73 9.26 -16.05
CA VAL A 312 -14.41 10.53 -16.71
C VAL A 312 -15.60 10.98 -17.53
N ASP A 313 -16.06 12.19 -17.25
CA ASP A 313 -17.17 12.82 -17.95
C ASP A 313 -16.58 13.92 -18.85
N ILE A 314 -16.78 13.75 -20.16
CA ILE A 314 -16.26 14.66 -21.19
C ILE A 314 -17.38 15.41 -21.87
N ILE A 315 -17.14 16.68 -22.18
CA ILE A 315 -18.09 17.54 -22.87
C ILE A 315 -17.70 17.63 -24.34
N MET A 316 -18.65 17.30 -25.22
CA MET A 316 -18.52 17.36 -26.67
C MET A 316 -19.59 18.27 -27.29
N GLY A 317 -19.39 18.69 -28.53
CA GLY A 317 -20.33 19.60 -29.20
C GLY A 317 -21.72 18.98 -29.42
N GLN A 318 -22.77 19.74 -29.13
CA GLN A 318 -24.17 19.31 -29.25
C GLN A 318 -24.56 18.82 -30.66
N GLU A 319 -23.94 19.37 -31.70
CA GLU A 319 -24.21 19.02 -33.11
C GLU A 319 -23.41 17.80 -33.60
N GLU A 320 -22.55 17.22 -32.75
CA GLU A 320 -21.79 16.03 -33.12
C GLU A 320 -22.70 14.80 -33.20
N LYS A 321 -22.48 13.98 -34.23
CA LYS A 321 -23.26 12.76 -34.41
C LYS A 321 -22.95 11.78 -33.27
N LEU A 322 -23.97 11.12 -32.73
CA LEU A 322 -23.83 10.09 -31.69
C LEU A 322 -22.76 9.03 -32.01
N LYS A 323 -22.64 8.65 -33.30
CA LYS A 323 -21.60 7.73 -33.75
C LYS A 323 -20.19 8.28 -33.48
N VAL A 324 -19.97 9.56 -33.78
CA VAL A 324 -18.66 10.21 -33.62
C VAL A 324 -18.32 10.36 -32.14
N THR A 325 -19.29 10.80 -31.32
CA THR A 325 -19.09 10.94 -29.88
C THR A 325 -18.81 9.59 -29.22
N HIS A 326 -19.57 8.54 -29.58
CA HIS A 326 -19.31 7.16 -29.13
C HIS A 326 -17.92 6.67 -29.54
N ASP A 327 -17.52 6.86 -30.80
CA ASP A 327 -16.21 6.40 -31.29
C ASP A 327 -15.05 7.12 -30.58
N VAL A 328 -15.22 8.40 -30.20
CA VAL A 328 -14.23 9.15 -29.40
C VAL A 328 -14.19 8.62 -27.96
N ALA A 329 -15.36 8.45 -27.32
CA ALA A 329 -15.46 7.96 -25.95
C ALA A 329 -14.92 6.54 -25.79
N GLU A 330 -15.24 5.65 -26.72
CA GLU A 330 -14.76 4.26 -26.69
C GLU A 330 -13.24 4.19 -26.86
N ARG A 331 -12.65 5.00 -27.76
CA ARG A 331 -11.20 5.09 -27.89
C ARG A 331 -10.55 5.68 -26.65
N LEU A 332 -11.16 6.69 -26.03
CA LEU A 332 -10.68 7.25 -24.77
C LEU A 332 -10.75 6.21 -23.65
N GLN A 333 -11.84 5.46 -23.54
CA GLN A 333 -12.00 4.39 -22.56
C GLN A 333 -10.87 3.37 -22.68
N ARG A 334 -10.60 2.86 -23.90
CA ARG A 334 -9.49 1.92 -24.12
C ARG A 334 -8.13 2.53 -23.76
N LYS A 335 -7.91 3.81 -24.06
CA LYS A 335 -6.68 4.52 -23.72
C LYS A 335 -6.49 4.66 -22.20
N LEU A 336 -7.57 4.90 -21.46
CA LEU A 336 -7.54 4.98 -19.99
C LEU A 336 -7.38 3.59 -19.36
N GLU A 337 -8.03 2.56 -19.91
CA GLU A 337 -7.84 1.16 -19.48
C GLU A 337 -6.42 0.63 -19.75
N GLY A 338 -5.71 1.21 -20.72
CA GLY A 338 -4.29 0.92 -20.97
C GLY A 338 -3.31 1.53 -19.95
N LEU A 339 -3.78 2.33 -18.99
CA LEU A 339 -2.94 2.79 -17.89
C LEU A 339 -2.73 1.66 -16.88
N ALA A 340 -1.48 1.46 -16.42
CA ALA A 340 -1.12 0.26 -15.64
C ALA A 340 -1.96 0.06 -14.36
N ASP A 341 -2.32 1.16 -13.70
CA ASP A 341 -3.07 1.13 -12.44
C ASP A 341 -4.61 1.11 -12.64
N VAL A 342 -5.11 1.15 -13.88
CA VAL A 342 -6.56 1.15 -14.18
C VAL A 342 -7.03 -0.27 -14.47
N GLU A 343 -8.08 -0.73 -13.79
CA GLU A 343 -8.74 -2.00 -14.12
C GLU A 343 -9.93 -1.79 -15.06
N ARG A 344 -10.64 -0.67 -14.90
CA ARG A 344 -11.81 -0.33 -15.71
C ARG A 344 -11.95 1.18 -15.81
N ALA A 345 -12.28 1.67 -17.00
CA ALA A 345 -12.66 3.04 -17.21
C ALA A 345 -14.13 3.14 -17.68
N PHE A 346 -14.81 4.18 -17.22
CA PHE A 346 -16.12 4.59 -17.69
C PHE A 346 -15.97 6.01 -18.22
N VAL A 347 -16.35 6.20 -19.48
CA VAL A 347 -16.33 7.51 -20.13
C VAL A 347 -17.76 7.88 -20.43
N HIS A 348 -18.25 8.92 -19.77
CA HIS A 348 -19.53 9.54 -20.11
C HIS A 348 -19.30 10.70 -21.06
N VAL A 349 -20.25 10.94 -21.97
CA VAL A 349 -20.20 12.07 -22.89
C VAL A 349 -21.44 12.91 -22.71
N ASP A 350 -21.21 14.15 -22.32
CA ASP A 350 -22.24 15.17 -22.17
C ASP A 350 -22.11 16.24 -23.26
N TYR A 351 -23.21 16.96 -23.47
CA TYR A 351 -23.29 18.07 -24.42
C TYR A 351 -23.48 19.42 -23.74
N ASP A 352 -23.78 19.44 -22.43
CA ASP A 352 -24.00 20.66 -21.64
C ASP A 352 -22.95 20.74 -20.52
N GLU A 353 -22.74 21.95 -20.01
CA GLU A 353 -21.84 22.26 -18.89
C GLU A 353 -22.61 22.49 -17.58
N ILE A 354 -23.94 22.54 -17.65
CA ILE A 354 -24.83 22.81 -16.53
C ILE A 354 -25.20 21.48 -15.85
N HIS A 355 -24.17 20.77 -15.37
CA HIS A 355 -24.35 19.55 -14.59
C HIS A 355 -23.88 19.81 -13.17
N ASP A 356 -24.82 19.99 -12.25
CA ASP A 356 -24.49 19.93 -10.83
C ASP A 356 -24.54 18.45 -10.41
N VAL A 357 -23.37 17.89 -10.12
CA VAL A 357 -23.19 16.54 -9.58
C VAL A 357 -24.13 16.26 -8.40
N SER A 358 -24.49 17.30 -7.63
CA SER A 358 -25.38 17.18 -6.47
C SER A 358 -26.88 17.10 -6.81
N GLU A 359 -27.28 17.46 -8.03
CA GLU A 359 -28.67 17.40 -8.50
C GLU A 359 -28.97 16.13 -9.33
N GLU A 360 -28.03 15.66 -10.15
CA GLU A 360 -28.24 14.50 -11.03
C GLU A 360 -28.10 13.15 -10.33
N HIS A 361 -27.19 13.10 -9.34
CA HIS A 361 -27.03 11.94 -8.49
C HIS A 361 -27.68 12.20 -7.15
N LYS A 362 -28.23 11.14 -6.53
CA LYS A 362 -28.63 11.23 -5.13
C LYS A 362 -27.39 11.66 -4.32
N PRO A 363 -27.42 12.84 -3.65
CA PRO A 363 -26.28 13.27 -2.87
C PRO A 363 -25.99 12.21 -1.81
N LEU A 364 -24.80 11.61 -1.89
CA LEU A 364 -24.36 10.62 -0.90
C LEU A 364 -24.09 11.28 0.46
N TYR A 365 -23.75 12.57 0.44
CA TYR A 365 -23.43 13.39 1.60
C TYR A 365 -23.98 14.80 1.40
N GLU A 366 -24.38 15.45 2.49
CA GLU A 366 -24.64 16.88 2.47
C GLU A 366 -23.31 17.62 2.23
N PRO A 367 -23.25 18.62 1.33
CA PRO A 367 -22.04 19.38 1.10
C PRO A 367 -21.61 20.09 2.40
N GLU A 368 -20.46 19.71 2.95
CA GLU A 368 -19.85 20.49 4.04
C GLU A 368 -19.38 21.83 3.47
N GLU A 369 -19.89 22.95 4.00
CA GLU A 369 -19.40 24.28 3.65
C GLU A 369 -17.87 24.36 3.87
N PRO A 370 -17.13 25.01 2.95
CA PRO A 370 -15.69 25.13 3.06
C PRO A 370 -15.33 25.79 4.39
N LYS A 371 -14.77 24.95 5.25
CA LYS A 371 -14.52 25.21 6.64
C LYS A 371 -13.56 26.42 6.71
N ALA A 372 -14.01 27.57 7.24
CA ALA A 372 -13.30 28.86 7.19
C ALA A 372 -11.79 28.74 7.55
N PRO A 373 -10.90 29.60 7.00
CA PRO A 373 -9.48 29.62 7.34
C PRO A 373 -9.24 29.50 8.86
N LEU A 374 -8.22 28.73 9.24
CA LEU A 374 -7.91 28.42 10.65
C LEU A 374 -7.76 29.69 11.50
N VAL A 375 -7.24 30.77 10.88
CA VAL A 375 -7.12 32.10 11.49
C VAL A 375 -8.46 32.73 11.79
N GLU A 376 -9.45 32.60 10.91
CA GLU A 376 -10.80 33.11 11.13
C GLU A 376 -11.53 32.30 12.20
N ARG A 377 -11.42 30.98 12.21
CA ARG A 377 -12.01 30.15 13.28
C ARG A 377 -11.41 30.44 14.66
N VAL A 378 -10.10 30.69 14.72
CA VAL A 378 -9.42 31.09 15.96
C VAL A 378 -9.85 32.50 16.38
N ARG A 379 -9.96 33.45 15.44
CA ARG A 379 -10.43 34.81 15.69
C ARG A 379 -11.88 34.85 16.16
N GLU A 380 -12.76 34.03 15.58
CA GLU A 380 -14.14 33.85 16.02
C GLU A 380 -14.23 33.25 17.41
N LYS A 381 -13.47 32.18 17.71
CA LYS A 381 -13.41 31.60 19.05
C LYS A 381 -12.93 32.62 20.09
N LEU A 382 -11.92 33.43 19.76
CA LEU A 382 -11.43 34.50 20.64
C LEU A 382 -12.48 35.60 20.84
N ARG A 383 -13.18 36.03 19.78
CA ARG A 383 -14.27 37.02 19.85
C ARG A 383 -15.49 36.51 20.62
N PHE A 384 -15.80 35.23 20.49
CA PHE A 384 -16.88 34.57 21.22
C PHE A 384 -16.56 34.51 22.71
N LYS A 385 -15.32 34.13 23.06
CA LYS A 385 -14.85 34.12 24.45
C LYS A 385 -14.86 35.52 25.08
N SER A 386 -14.41 36.54 24.36
CA SER A 386 -14.45 37.93 24.86
C SER A 386 -15.88 38.47 25.03
N ARG A 387 -16.83 38.04 24.18
CA ARG A 387 -18.25 38.40 24.33
C ARG A 387 -18.88 37.74 25.55
N ILE A 388 -18.55 36.49 25.83
CA ILE A 388 -19.01 35.78 27.05
C ILE A 388 -18.44 36.44 28.31
N GLU A 389 -17.15 36.77 28.30
CA GLU A 389 -16.51 37.45 29.43
C GLU A 389 -17.12 38.83 29.69
N ALA A 390 -17.48 39.59 28.64
CA ALA A 390 -18.13 40.89 28.77
C ALA A 390 -19.59 40.82 29.26
N VAL A 391 -20.33 39.75 28.91
CA VAL A 391 -21.71 39.53 29.37
C VAL A 391 -21.75 38.96 30.80
N SER A 392 -20.71 38.24 31.22
CA SER A 392 -20.56 37.74 32.59
C SER A 392 -20.09 38.80 33.59
N SER A 393 -19.65 39.97 33.12
CA SER A 393 -19.15 41.08 33.94
C SER A 393 -20.16 42.22 34.17
N VAL A 394 -21.41 42.01 33.76
CA VAL A 394 -22.58 42.85 34.05
C VAL A 394 -23.52 42.04 34.93
#